data_AF-A0A075H196-F1
#
_entry.id   AF-A0A075H196-F1
#
_cell.length_a   1.000
_cell.length_b   1.000
_cell.length_c   1.000
_cell.angle_alpha   90.00
_cell.angle_beta   90.00
_cell.angle_gamma   90.00
#
_symmetry.space_group_name_H-M   'P 1'
#
loop_
_entity.id
_entity.type
_entity.pdbx_description
1 polymer ?
#
loop_
_entity_poly.entity_id
_entity_poly.type
_entity_poly.pdbx_seq_one_letter_code
_entity_poly.pdbx_strand_id
1 'polypeptide(L)'
;MLTLILTQSSLEIVPSEIQNHPSVTSYCKRNKKKSSEVLLDNSWHFAAMKGISNEIKRGRPDIIHLALLAICSTPLYQQKKLRFLFIRSIIKLLH
;
A
#
# COMPACT_ATOMS: atom_id res chain seq x y z
N MET A 1 10.41 24.50 -8.70
CA MET A 1 10.51 23.17 -8.08
C MET A 1 9.11 22.70 -7.76
N LEU A 2 8.66 21.58 -8.35
CA LEU A 2 7.30 21.06 -8.19
C LEU A 2 7.26 20.07 -7.02
N THR A 3 6.25 20.15 -6.15
CA THR A 3 6.01 19.15 -5.11
C THR A 3 4.76 18.34 -5.47
N LEU A 4 4.92 17.03 -5.61
CA LEU A 4 3.82 16.10 -5.82
C LEU A 4 3.51 15.37 -4.50
N ILE A 5 2.25 15.36 -4.10
CA ILE A 5 1.81 14.70 -2.87
C ILE A 5 0.83 13.59 -3.25
N LEU A 6 1.19 12.33 -2.96
CA LEU A 6 0.31 11.18 -3.10
C LEU A 6 -0.34 10.91 -1.73
N THR A 7 -1.62 11.24 -1.62
CA THR A 7 -2.43 11.06 -0.39
C THR A 7 -3.29 9.80 -0.49
N GLN A 8 -3.69 9.26 0.66
CA GLN A 8 -4.52 8.04 0.74
C GLN A 8 -3.93 6.86 -0.06
N SER A 9 -2.60 6.80 -0.09
CA SER A 9 -1.86 5.68 -0.66
C SER A 9 -2.28 4.41 0.09
N SER A 10 -2.89 3.47 -0.63
CA SER A 10 -3.35 2.16 -0.14
C SER A 10 -2.16 1.23 0.16
N LEU A 11 -1.13 1.79 0.80
CA LEU A 11 0.18 1.22 1.06
C LEU A 11 0.34 1.11 2.58
N GLU A 12 0.16 -0.10 3.07
CA GLU A 12 0.31 -0.44 4.47
C GLU A 12 0.82 -1.87 4.62
N ILE A 13 1.36 -2.18 5.80
CA ILE A 13 1.71 -3.55 6.18
C ILE A 13 0.41 -4.28 6.54
N VAL A 14 0.40 -5.61 6.42
CA VAL A 14 -0.72 -6.43 6.88
C VAL A 14 -1.08 -6.07 8.34
N PRO A 15 -2.33 -5.61 8.59
CA PRO A 15 -2.79 -5.22 9.93
C PRO A 15 -2.75 -6.40 10.90
N SER A 16 -2.38 -6.13 12.16
CA SER A 16 -2.24 -7.13 13.24
C SER A 16 -3.46 -8.04 13.38
N GLU A 17 -4.65 -7.48 13.17
CA GLU A 17 -5.94 -8.16 13.31
C GLU A 17 -6.10 -9.32 12.32
N ILE A 18 -5.43 -9.27 11.17
CA ILE A 18 -5.59 -10.26 10.09
C ILE A 18 -4.31 -11.06 9.82
N GLN A 19 -3.23 -10.85 10.58
CA GLN A 19 -1.94 -11.52 10.34
C GLN A 19 -2.02 -13.05 10.45
N ASN A 20 -2.90 -13.55 11.33
CA ASN A 20 -3.08 -14.99 11.55
C ASN A 20 -4.03 -15.65 10.55
N HIS A 21 -4.64 -14.90 9.63
CA HIS A 21 -5.59 -15.45 8.67
C HIS A 21 -4.89 -16.43 7.69
N PRO A 22 -5.54 -17.55 7.30
CA PRO A 22 -4.95 -18.53 6.40
C PRO A 22 -4.40 -17.95 5.08
N SER A 23 -5.07 -16.96 4.49
CA SER A 23 -4.59 -16.33 3.25
C SER A 23 -3.28 -15.54 3.45
N VAL A 24 -3.11 -14.88 4.59
CA VAL A 24 -1.88 -14.14 4.93
C VAL A 24 -0.77 -15.11 5.28
N THR A 25 -1.04 -16.08 6.15
CA THR A 25 -0.01 -17.04 6.61
C THR A 25 0.48 -17.92 5.47
N SER A 26 -0.39 -18.34 4.55
CA SER A 26 -0.02 -19.05 3.33
C SER A 26 0.91 -18.21 2.44
N TYR A 27 0.57 -16.94 2.21
CA TYR A 27 1.41 -16.01 1.46
C TYR A 27 2.78 -15.80 2.14
N CYS A 28 2.80 -15.62 3.47
CA CYS A 28 4.02 -15.44 4.25
C CYS A 28 4.93 -16.67 4.17
N LYS A 29 4.38 -17.87 4.33
CA LYS A 29 5.11 -19.14 4.19
C LYS A 29 5.71 -19.28 2.78
N ARG A 30 4.93 -19.02 1.74
CA ARG A 30 5.39 -19.07 0.34
C ARG A 30 6.56 -18.11 0.07
N ASN A 31 6.49 -16.91 0.64
CA ASN A 31 7.48 -15.86 0.42
C ASN A 31 8.60 -15.80 1.47
N LYS A 32 8.59 -16.70 2.47
CA LYS A 32 9.53 -16.72 3.62
C LYS A 32 9.64 -15.36 4.34
N LYS A 33 8.51 -14.66 4.50
CA LYS A 33 8.42 -13.36 5.17
C LYS A 33 7.56 -13.43 6.43
N LYS A 34 7.77 -12.50 7.36
CA LYS A 34 6.85 -12.32 8.49
C LYS A 34 5.62 -11.54 8.03
N SER A 35 4.46 -11.82 8.62
CA SER A 35 3.21 -11.07 8.36
C SER A 35 3.38 -9.56 8.61
N SER A 36 4.18 -9.19 9.60
CA SER A 36 4.55 -7.81 9.93
C SER A 36 5.49 -7.12 8.92
N GLU A 37 5.96 -7.82 7.90
CA GLU A 37 6.88 -7.30 6.86
C GLU A 37 6.24 -7.33 5.47
N VAL A 38 5.02 -7.85 5.37
CA VAL A 38 4.30 -8.01 4.12
C VAL A 38 3.38 -6.82 3.91
N LEU A 39 3.37 -6.27 2.70
CA LEU A 39 2.40 -5.26 2.30
C LEU A 39 1.02 -5.89 2.16
N LEU A 40 -0.01 -5.19 2.62
CA LEU A 40 -1.38 -5.56 2.34
C LEU A 40 -1.63 -5.42 0.83
N ASP A 41 -2.16 -6.47 0.23
CA ASP A 41 -2.45 -6.57 -1.19
C ASP A 41 -3.75 -7.33 -1.35
N ASN A 42 -4.74 -6.72 -1.98
CA ASN A 42 -6.07 -7.29 -2.14
C ASN A 42 -6.05 -8.52 -3.06
N SER A 43 -5.07 -8.67 -3.96
CA SER A 43 -4.95 -9.82 -4.85
C SER A 43 -4.59 -11.09 -4.08
N TRP A 44 -3.85 -10.95 -2.97
CA TRP A 44 -3.40 -12.07 -2.14
C TRP A 44 -4.20 -12.22 -0.85
N HIS A 45 -4.61 -11.10 -0.25
CA HIS A 45 -5.20 -11.05 1.08
C HIS A 45 -6.71 -10.78 1.05
N PHE A 46 -7.39 -10.82 -0.11
CA PHE A 46 -8.82 -10.55 -0.24
C PHE A 46 -9.68 -11.22 0.84
N ALA A 47 -9.47 -12.52 1.06
CA ALA A 47 -10.24 -13.29 2.03
C ALA A 47 -10.02 -12.80 3.47
N ALA A 48 -8.79 -12.43 3.84
CA ALA A 48 -8.47 -11.86 5.15
C ALA A 48 -9.00 -10.45 5.33
N MET A 49 -9.15 -9.70 4.24
CA MET A 49 -9.60 -8.32 4.27
C MET A 49 -11.10 -8.19 4.49
N LYS A 50 -11.89 -9.27 4.30
CA LYS A 50 -13.34 -9.22 4.54
C LYS A 50 -13.64 -8.86 5.99
N GLY A 51 -14.35 -7.75 6.19
CA GLY A 51 -14.78 -7.29 7.51
C GLY A 51 -13.81 -6.35 8.21
N ILE A 52 -12.70 -5.95 7.57
CA ILE A 52 -11.87 -4.84 8.09
C ILE A 52 -12.47 -3.50 7.70
N SER A 53 -12.24 -2.49 8.53
CA SER A 53 -12.67 -1.12 8.22
C SER A 53 -12.08 -0.63 6.90
N ASN A 54 -12.95 -0.03 6.06
CA ASN A 54 -12.60 0.52 4.75
C ASN A 54 -11.90 -0.48 3.80
N GLU A 55 -12.24 -1.76 3.84
CA GLU A 55 -11.63 -2.83 3.00
C GLU A 55 -11.45 -2.45 1.52
N ILE A 56 -12.43 -1.75 0.92
CA ILE A 56 -12.44 -1.35 -0.49
C ILE A 56 -11.30 -0.37 -0.83
N LYS A 57 -10.88 0.46 0.13
CA LYS A 57 -9.83 1.48 -0.06
C LYS A 57 -8.42 0.96 0.29
N ARG A 58 -8.30 -0.29 0.74
CA ARG A 58 -7.06 -0.86 1.29
C ARG A 58 -6.44 -1.88 0.35
N GLY A 59 -5.15 -2.17 0.57
CA GLY A 59 -4.44 -3.23 -0.16
C GLY A 59 -4.30 -3.02 -1.67
N ARG A 60 -4.14 -1.78 -2.15
CA ARG A 60 -3.86 -1.47 -3.57
C ARG A 60 -2.49 -0.82 -3.75
N PRO A 61 -1.39 -1.53 -3.43
CA PRO A 61 -0.03 -1.00 -3.60
C PRO A 61 0.32 -0.76 -5.08
N ASP A 62 -0.36 -1.45 -6.00
CA ASP A 62 -0.21 -1.34 -7.45
C ASP A 62 -0.43 0.09 -7.98
N ILE A 63 -1.41 0.82 -7.43
CA ILE A 63 -1.73 2.18 -7.84
C ILE A 63 -0.54 3.11 -7.59
N ILE A 64 0.07 3.00 -6.40
CA ILE A 64 1.23 3.82 -6.03
C ILE A 64 2.46 3.40 -6.84
N HIS A 65 2.65 2.11 -7.05
CA HIS A 65 3.74 1.61 -7.88
C HIS A 65 3.66 2.18 -9.31
N LEU A 66 2.50 2.11 -9.96
CA LEU A 66 2.29 2.64 -11.31
C LEU A 66 2.43 4.17 -11.36
N ALA A 67 1.86 4.87 -10.38
CA ALA A 67 2.01 6.32 -10.29
C ALA A 67 3.49 6.71 -10.21
N LEU A 68 4.28 6.00 -9.38
CA LEU A 68 5.71 6.28 -9.25
C LEU A 68 6.50 5.97 -10.50
N LEU A 69 6.21 4.86 -11.17
CA LEU A 69 6.83 4.57 -12.46
C LEU A 69 6.59 5.70 -13.47
N ALA A 70 5.35 6.20 -13.54
CA ALA A 70 5.00 7.31 -14.42
C ALA A 70 5.67 8.63 -14.02
N ILE A 71 5.82 8.92 -12.72
CA ILE A 71 6.49 10.14 -12.24
C ILE A 71 7.99 10.08 -12.52
N CYS A 72 8.63 8.94 -12.24
CA CYS A 72 10.06 8.75 -12.41
C CYS A 72 10.50 8.79 -13.88
N SER A 73 9.61 8.51 -14.82
CA SER A 73 9.89 8.60 -16.26
C SER A 73 9.78 10.03 -16.82
N THR A 74 9.31 11.00 -16.02
CA THR A 74 9.18 12.39 -16.50
C THR A 74 10.55 13.11 -16.60
N PRO A 75 10.72 14.02 -17.57
CA PRO A 75 11.89 14.90 -17.63
C PRO A 75 12.06 15.75 -16.36
N LEU A 76 10.95 16.11 -15.70
CA LEU A 76 10.97 16.88 -14.46
C LEU A 76 11.69 16.14 -13.32
N TYR A 77 11.46 14.82 -13.21
CA TYR A 77 12.15 13.95 -12.26
C TYR A 77 13.64 13.84 -12.62
N GLN A 78 13.96 13.59 -13.89
CA GLN A 78 15.34 13.47 -14.37
C GLN A 78 16.17 14.75 -14.15
N GLN A 79 15.56 15.92 -14.29
CA GLN A 79 16.18 17.21 -14.02
C GLN A 79 16.25 17.58 -12.53
N LYS A 80 15.88 16.68 -11.62
CA LYS A 80 15.82 16.91 -10.16
C LYS A 80 14.94 18.11 -9.77
N LYS A 81 13.93 18.44 -10.58
CA LYS A 81 13.00 19.57 -10.36
C LYS A 81 11.71 19.14 -9.68
N LEU A 82 11.55 17.85 -9.40
CA LEU A 82 10.38 17.24 -8.79
C LEU A 82 10.75 16.67 -7.41
N ARG A 83 9.97 17.04 -6.40
CA ARG A 83 10.02 16.45 -5.06
C ARG A 83 8.70 15.71 -4.82
N PHE A 84 8.77 14.46 -4.42
CA PHE A 84 7.58 13.65 -4.10
C PHE A 84 7.50 13.43 -2.60
N LEU A 85 6.28 13.53 -2.07
CA LEU A 85 5.95 13.24 -0.68
C LEU A 85 4.82 12.19 -0.68
N PHE A 86 4.99 11.14 0.10
CA PHE A 86 3.94 10.15 0.32
C PHE A 86 3.29 10.43 1.66
N ILE A 87 1.99 10.64 1.65
CA ILE A 87 1.21 10.73 2.88
C ILE A 87 0.39 9.45 2.98
N ARG A 88 0.86 8.54 3.84
CA ARG A 88 0.04 7.42 4.32
C ARG A 88 -1.09 8.00 5.16
N SER A 89 -2.28 8.11 4.57
CA SER A 89 -3.49 8.39 5.33
C SER A 89 -4.11 7.06 5.71
N ILE A 90 -3.87 6.61 6.95
CA ILE A 90 -4.79 5.69 7.59
C ILE A 90 -6.00 6.56 7.93
N ILE A 91 -7.06 6.41 7.16
CA ILE A 91 -8.33 7.06 7.44
C ILE A 91 -8.83 6.49 8.78
N LYS A 92 -8.47 7.13 9.89
CA LYS A 92 -9.32 7.22 11.09
C LYS A 92 -10.38 8.26 10.74
N LEU A 93 -11.41 7.86 10.00
CA LEU A 93 -12.68 8.57 10.07
C LEU A 93 -13.23 8.23 11.46
N LEU A 94 -12.98 9.15 12.40
CA LEU A 94 -13.73 9.27 13.63
C LEU A 94 -15.21 9.44 13.24
N HIS A 95 -16.00 8.38 13.37
CA HIS A 95 -17.43 8.42 13.59
C HIS A 95 -17.78 7.30 14.55
#